data_AF-A0A920N7P6-F1
#
_entry.id   AF-A0A920N7P6-F1
#
_cell.length_a   1.000
_cell.length_b   1.000
_cell.length_c   1.000
_cell.angle_alpha   90.00
_cell.angle_beta   90.00
_cell.angle_gamma   90.00
#
_symmetry.space_group_name_H-M   'P 1'
#
loop_
_entity.id
_entity.type
_entity.pdbx_description
1 polymer ?
#
loop_
_entity_poly.entity_id
_entity_poly.type
_entity_poly.pdbx_seq_one_letter_code
_entity_poly.pdbx_strand_id
1 'polypeptide(L)'
;MSLVQINWAKVDKEPNGGSWDTHDKHNDLLKRFLMPWMDQAYSALLTDLSDRGLLDETLVLWVGEFGHTPKFNARAGRDHWGHCFSIALAGGGVQGGVVHGESDDRALTPCLEGWSPGT
;
A
#
# COMPACT_ATOMS: atom_id res chain seq x y z
N MET A 1 2.05 3.88 23.63
CA MET A 1 1.84 3.61 22.19
C MET A 1 2.79 2.49 21.79
N SER A 2 2.26 1.34 21.40
CA SER A 2 3.03 0.22 20.85
C SER A 2 3.02 0.30 19.33
N LEU A 3 4.13 -0.06 18.69
CA LEU A 3 4.22 -0.23 17.25
C LEU A 3 4.43 -1.72 16.95
N VAL A 4 3.61 -2.27 16.07
CA VAL A 4 3.79 -3.62 15.52
C VAL A 4 4.02 -3.46 14.02
N GLN A 5 5.14 -3.99 13.53
CA GLN A 5 5.48 -3.99 12.11
C GLN A 5 5.41 -5.40 11.56
N ILE A 6 4.60 -5.58 10.52
CA ILE A 6 4.50 -6.83 9.77
C ILE A 6 5.19 -6.60 8.42
N ASN A 7 6.27 -7.32 8.19
CA ASN A 7 7.02 -7.22 6.95
C ASN A 7 6.58 -8.29 5.95
N TRP A 8 6.54 -7.93 4.67
CA TRP A 8 6.25 -8.88 3.62
C TRP A 8 7.37 -9.94 3.53
N ALA A 9 6.98 -11.21 3.52
CA ALA A 9 7.94 -12.30 3.49
C ALA A 9 8.50 -12.49 2.07
N LYS A 10 9.79 -12.81 1.98
CA LYS A 10 10.37 -13.33 0.74
C LYS A 10 9.88 -14.75 0.52
N VAL A 11 9.38 -15.04 -0.68
CA VAL A 11 8.88 -16.36 -1.06
C VAL A 11 9.80 -16.97 -2.10
N ASP A 12 10.36 -18.13 -1.76
CA ASP A 12 11.27 -18.85 -2.64
C ASP A 12 10.57 -19.27 -3.92
N LYS A 13 11.31 -19.20 -5.04
CA LYS A 13 10.87 -19.60 -6.39
C LYS A 13 9.77 -18.73 -7.01
N GLU A 14 9.21 -17.76 -6.29
CA GLU A 14 8.39 -16.73 -6.91
C GLU A 14 9.26 -15.67 -7.62
N PRO A 15 8.80 -15.13 -8.77
CA PRO A 15 9.44 -13.99 -9.41
C PRO A 15 9.63 -12.85 -8.42
N ASN A 16 10.79 -12.20 -8.49
CA ASN A 16 11.18 -11.13 -7.55
C ASN A 16 11.16 -11.55 -6.07
N GLY A 17 11.28 -12.86 -5.78
CA GLY A 17 11.14 -13.38 -4.41
C GLY A 17 9.76 -13.11 -3.81
N GLY A 18 8.73 -12.95 -4.64
CA GLY A 18 7.39 -12.58 -4.20
C GLY A 18 7.28 -11.16 -3.65
N SER A 19 8.25 -10.27 -3.93
CA SER A 19 8.27 -8.89 -3.44
C SER A 19 7.43 -7.94 -4.29
N TRP A 20 7.03 -6.81 -3.69
CA TRP A 20 6.31 -5.70 -4.31
C TRP A 20 7.16 -4.89 -5.31
N ASP A 21 8.48 -5.13 -5.36
CA ASP A 21 9.45 -4.45 -6.24
C ASP A 21 9.36 -4.90 -7.71
N THR A 22 8.27 -4.58 -8.37
CA THR A 22 7.76 -5.30 -9.55
C THR A 22 8.21 -4.69 -10.87
N HIS A 23 9.51 -4.81 -11.15
CA HIS A 23 10.15 -4.33 -12.38
C HIS A 23 9.92 -5.20 -13.64
N ASP A 24 9.11 -6.25 -13.54
CA ASP A 24 8.73 -7.17 -14.61
C ASP A 24 7.32 -7.74 -14.33
N LYS A 25 6.48 -7.88 -15.36
CA LYS A 25 5.12 -8.47 -15.28
C LYS A 25 4.27 -8.00 -14.07
N HIS A 26 4.30 -6.70 -13.77
CA HIS A 26 3.68 -6.10 -12.58
C HIS A 26 2.21 -6.51 -12.38
N ASN A 27 1.38 -6.37 -13.43
CA ASN A 27 -0.05 -6.70 -13.34
C ASN A 27 -0.32 -8.19 -13.12
N ASP A 28 0.50 -9.07 -13.69
CA ASP A 28 0.36 -10.52 -13.50
C ASP A 28 0.66 -10.89 -12.05
N LEU A 29 1.81 -10.43 -11.53
CA LEU A 29 2.22 -10.73 -10.16
C LEU A 29 1.25 -10.15 -9.12
N LEU A 30 0.74 -8.93 -9.35
CA LEU A 30 -0.29 -8.34 -8.50
C LEU A 30 -1.53 -9.22 -8.44
N LYS A 31 -2.08 -9.63 -9.59
CA LYS A 31 -3.34 -10.38 -9.66
C LYS A 31 -3.22 -11.80 -9.14
N ARG A 32 -2.15 -12.51 -9.50
CA ARG A 32 -2.04 -13.95 -9.20
C ARG A 32 -1.46 -14.23 -7.82
N PHE A 33 -0.74 -13.28 -7.22
CA PHE A 33 0.07 -13.54 -6.02
C PHE A 33 -0.04 -12.45 -4.94
N LEU A 34 0.38 -11.21 -5.23
CA LEU A 34 0.53 -10.18 -4.19
C LEU A 34 -0.80 -9.71 -3.61
N MET A 35 -1.75 -9.31 -4.46
CA MET A 35 -3.03 -8.75 -4.00
C MET A 35 -3.90 -9.78 -3.28
N PRO A 36 -4.03 -11.05 -3.73
CA PRO A 36 -4.81 -12.04 -2.99
C PRO A 36 -4.36 -12.24 -1.53
N TRP A 37 -3.04 -12.30 -1.30
CA TRP A 37 -2.49 -12.47 0.04
C TRP A 37 -2.68 -11.22 0.90
N MET A 38 -2.43 -10.05 0.31
CA MET A 38 -2.63 -8.77 0.99
C MET A 38 -4.09 -8.56 1.38
N ASP A 39 -5.01 -8.74 0.43
CA ASP A 39 -6.45 -8.52 0.63
C ASP A 39 -7.00 -9.43 1.74
N GLN A 40 -6.64 -10.71 1.72
CA GLN A 40 -7.02 -11.64 2.77
C GLN A 40 -6.45 -11.25 4.14
N ALA A 41 -5.15 -10.98 4.23
CA ALA A 41 -4.50 -10.66 5.50
C ALA A 41 -5.00 -9.34 6.10
N TYR A 42 -5.14 -8.31 5.26
CA TYR A 42 -5.55 -6.98 5.67
C TYR A 42 -7.02 -6.96 6.10
N SER A 43 -7.92 -7.55 5.30
CA SER A 43 -9.35 -7.62 5.65
C SER A 43 -9.60 -8.45 6.91
N ALA A 44 -8.91 -9.58 7.07
CA ALA A 44 -9.01 -10.41 8.28
C ALA A 44 -8.54 -9.64 9.52
N LEU A 45 -7.41 -8.95 9.45
CA LEU A 45 -6.92 -8.13 10.56
C LEU A 45 -7.92 -7.04 10.96
N LEU A 46 -8.48 -6.31 9.99
CA LEU A 46 -9.47 -5.27 10.27
C LEU A 46 -10.75 -5.85 10.89
N THR A 47 -11.20 -7.00 10.39
CA THR A 47 -12.38 -7.71 10.91
C THR A 47 -12.15 -8.16 12.34
N ASP A 48 -11.02 -8.83 12.61
CA ASP A 48 -10.67 -9.30 13.95
C ASP A 48 -10.54 -8.16 14.96
N LEU A 49 -9.94 -7.03 14.55
CA LEU A 49 -9.86 -5.84 15.41
C LEU A 49 -11.24 -5.23 15.67
N SER A 50 -12.11 -5.19 14.65
CA SER A 50 -13.48 -4.70 14.78
C SER A 50 -14.30 -5.58 15.73
N ASP A 51 -14.28 -6.89 15.51
CA ASP A 51 -15.04 -7.87 16.31
C ASP A 51 -14.61 -7.88 17.78
N ARG A 52 -13.37 -7.49 18.06
CA ARG A 52 -12.82 -7.37 19.41
C ARG A 52 -12.98 -5.98 20.03
N GLY A 53 -13.57 -5.02 19.31
CA GLY A 53 -13.72 -3.64 19.77
C GLY A 53 -12.41 -2.87 19.88
N LEU A 54 -11.36 -3.31 19.19
CA LEU A 54 -10.01 -2.74 19.24
C LEU A 54 -9.70 -1.81 18.06
N LEU A 55 -10.50 -1.86 16.99
CA LEU A 55 -10.22 -1.10 15.77
C LEU A 55 -10.25 0.41 16.02
N ASP A 56 -11.14 0.90 16.88
CA ASP A 56 -11.26 2.33 17.19
C ASP A 56 -10.03 2.91 17.90
N GLU A 57 -9.27 2.07 18.62
CA GLU A 57 -8.04 2.44 19.32
C GLU A 57 -6.75 2.02 18.57
N THR A 58 -6.88 1.34 17.43
CA THR A 58 -5.76 0.81 16.65
C THR A 58 -5.71 1.42 15.26
N LEU A 59 -4.66 2.20 14.97
CA LEU A 59 -4.38 2.65 13.61
C LEU A 59 -3.64 1.56 12.83
N VAL A 60 -4.23 1.10 11.73
CA VAL A 60 -3.65 0.11 10.82
C VAL A 60 -3.21 0.81 9.54
N LEU A 61 -1.94 0.65 9.18
CA LEU A 61 -1.34 1.20 7.97
C LEU A 61 -0.90 0.09 7.02
N TRP A 62 -1.21 0.23 5.73
CA TRP A 62 -0.54 -0.48 4.66
C TRP A 62 0.21 0.52 3.78
N VAL A 63 1.55 0.45 3.84
CA VAL A 63 2.45 1.43 3.24
C VAL A 63 3.73 0.74 2.75
N GLY A 64 4.28 1.23 1.64
CA GLY A 64 5.61 0.89 1.14
C GLY A 64 6.60 2.06 1.29
N GLU A 65 7.86 1.84 0.94
CA GLU A 65 8.91 2.88 1.06
C GLU A 65 8.84 3.95 -0.05
N PHE A 66 8.36 3.58 -1.24
CA PHE A 66 8.22 4.46 -2.41
C PHE A 66 7.16 3.93 -3.39
N GLY A 67 6.76 4.78 -4.33
CA GLY A 67 5.81 4.44 -5.39
C GLY A 67 6.46 3.78 -6.60
N HIS A 68 5.64 3.57 -7.62
CA HIS A 68 6.06 2.99 -8.89
C HIS A 68 5.63 3.88 -10.07
N THR A 69 6.46 3.97 -11.11
CA THR A 69 6.23 4.84 -12.28
C THR A 69 4.84 4.63 -12.86
N PRO A 70 4.05 5.67 -13.18
CA PRO A 70 2.68 5.52 -13.74
C PRO A 70 2.63 4.73 -15.05
N LYS A 71 3.76 4.66 -15.76
CA LYS A 71 3.90 3.91 -17.01
C LYS A 71 4.65 2.60 -16.80
N PHE A 72 4.30 1.62 -17.62
CA PHE A 72 5.03 0.35 -17.70
C PHE A 72 6.37 0.53 -18.43
N ASN A 73 7.38 -0.20 -17.96
CA ASN A 73 8.65 -0.36 -18.66
C ASN A 73 8.55 -1.42 -19.78
N ALA A 74 9.63 -1.65 -20.51
CA ALA A 74 9.67 -2.59 -21.64
C ALA A 74 9.36 -4.06 -21.28
N ARG A 75 9.38 -4.41 -19.98
CA ARG A 75 9.09 -5.74 -19.45
C ARG A 75 7.69 -5.84 -18.84
N ALA A 76 6.81 -4.86 -19.07
CA ALA A 76 5.53 -4.76 -18.39
C ALA A 76 5.65 -4.71 -16.85
N GLY A 77 6.79 -4.24 -16.34
CA GLY A 77 6.99 -3.87 -14.95
C GLY A 77 6.73 -2.39 -14.72
N ARG A 78 6.81 -1.94 -13.46
CA ARG A 78 6.87 -0.51 -13.12
C ARG A 78 8.17 -0.26 -12.35
N ASP A 79 8.80 0.88 -12.56
CA ASP A 79 10.08 1.21 -11.94
C ASP A 79 9.89 2.09 -10.70
N HIS A 80 10.94 2.30 -9.91
CA HIS A 80 10.86 3.10 -8.69
C HIS A 80 10.43 4.54 -8.96
N TRP A 81 9.55 5.05 -8.10
CA TRP A 81 9.00 6.40 -8.24
C TRP A 81 8.67 7.01 -6.88
N GLY A 82 9.61 7.79 -6.33
CA GLY A 82 9.45 8.41 -5.02
C GLY A 82 8.56 9.67 -4.99
N HIS A 83 8.19 10.21 -6.15
CA HIS A 83 7.45 11.48 -6.21
C HIS A 83 5.99 11.34 -5.78
N CYS A 84 5.33 10.23 -6.09
CA CYS A 84 3.91 10.05 -5.81
C CYS A 84 3.59 8.58 -5.54
N PHE A 85 2.92 8.30 -4.42
CA PHE A 85 2.45 6.97 -4.03
C PHE A 85 1.27 7.07 -3.04
N SER A 86 0.59 5.95 -2.83
CA SER A 86 -0.59 5.88 -1.95
C SER A 86 -0.31 5.04 -0.71
N ILE A 87 -1.00 5.35 0.37
CA ILE A 87 -1.04 4.58 1.60
C ILE A 87 -2.51 4.24 1.92
N ALA A 88 -2.75 3.10 2.55
CA ALA A 88 -4.07 2.76 3.09
C ALA A 88 -4.05 2.86 4.62
N LEU A 89 -5.10 3.46 5.18
CA LEU A 89 -5.28 3.73 6.60
C LEU A 89 -6.66 3.21 7.04
N ALA A 90 -6.73 2.58 8.21
CA ALA A 90 -7.97 2.15 8.83
C ALA A 90 -7.86 2.14 10.36
N GLY A 91 -9.00 2.25 11.06
CA GLY A 91 -9.05 2.27 12.52
C GLY A 91 -8.48 3.54 13.14
N GLY A 92 -8.31 3.56 14.46
CA GLY A 92 -7.75 4.71 15.19
C GLY A 92 -8.57 6.00 15.03
N GLY A 93 -9.89 5.87 14.81
CA GLY A 93 -10.78 7.00 14.54
C GLY A 93 -10.71 7.58 13.12
N VAL A 94 -9.95 6.98 12.20
CA VAL A 94 -9.92 7.40 10.79
C VAL A 94 -11.28 7.15 10.14
N GLN A 95 -11.84 8.16 9.48
CA GLN A 95 -13.09 8.04 8.74
C GLN A 95 -12.89 7.15 7.50
N GLY A 96 -13.61 6.03 7.44
CA GLY A 96 -13.62 5.14 6.29
C GLY A 96 -14.29 5.74 5.05
N GLY A 97 -13.93 5.21 3.87
CA GLY A 97 -14.51 5.64 2.59
C GLY A 97 -14.02 7.02 2.10
N VAL A 98 -12.96 7.55 2.70
CA VAL A 98 -12.35 8.82 2.35
C VAL A 98 -11.08 8.60 1.54
N VAL A 99 -10.91 9.37 0.47
CA VAL A 99 -9.64 9.54 -0.24
C VAL A 99 -9.12 10.93 0.06
N HIS A 100 -7.87 11.03 0.49
CA HIS A 100 -7.19 12.30 0.74
C HIS A 100 -5.91 12.36 -0.09
N GLY A 101 -5.67 13.49 -0.74
CA GLY A 101 -4.59 13.63 -1.72
C GLY A 101 -5.05 13.34 -3.14
N GLU A 102 -4.33 13.91 -4.10
CA GLU A 102 -4.54 13.74 -5.53
C GLU A 102 -3.18 13.88 -6.23
N SER A 103 -2.97 13.13 -7.32
CA SER A 103 -1.83 13.28 -8.21
C SER A 103 -2.17 14.18 -9.40
N ASP A 104 -1.16 14.61 -10.17
CA ASP A 104 -1.42 15.20 -11.49
C ASP A 104 -2.17 14.22 -12.41
N ASP A 105 -2.63 14.74 -13.54
CA ASP A 105 -3.38 13.99 -14.56
C ASP A 105 -2.60 12.79 -15.14
N ARG A 106 -1.29 12.72 -14.84
CA ARG A 106 -0.36 11.67 -15.29
C ARG A 106 0.09 10.75 -14.16
N ALA A 107 -0.38 10.96 -12.93
CA ALA A 107 0.07 10.28 -11.73
C ALA A 107 1.60 10.34 -11.46
N LEU A 108 2.26 11.42 -11.87
CA LEU A 108 3.70 11.64 -11.71
C LEU A 108 4.02 12.34 -10.38
N THR A 109 3.26 13.34 -9.98
CA THR A 109 3.50 14.12 -8.76
C THR A 109 2.20 14.38 -8.01
N PRO A 110 2.24 14.69 -6.70
CA PRO A 110 1.07 15.19 -5.98
C PRO A 110 0.61 16.53 -6.56
N CYS A 111 -0.70 16.75 -6.64
CA CYS A 111 -1.31 18.03 -7.02
C CYS A 111 -1.35 19.02 -5.86
N LEU A 112 -1.41 18.50 -4.62
CA LEU A 112 -1.51 19.32 -3.42
C LEU A 112 -0.11 19.62 -2.88
N GLU A 113 0.08 20.84 -2.37
CA GLU A 113 1.20 21.11 -1.46
C GLU A 113 1.12 20.13 -0.28
N GLY A 114 2.28 19.59 0.11
CA GLY A 114 2.36 18.58 1.15
C GLY A 114 1.69 19.06 2.44
N TRP A 115 0.80 18.22 2.98
CA TRP A 115 0.25 18.46 4.30
C TRP A 115 1.33 18.18 5.36
N SER A 116 1.76 19.21 6.08
CA SER A 116 2.47 19.02 7.34
C SER A 116 1.44 18.87 8.47
N PRO A 117 1.54 17.84 9.33
CA PRO A 117 0.79 17.82 10.59
C PRO A 117 1.24 19.03 11.43
N GLY A 118 0.48 20.12 11.39
CA GLY A 118 0.67 21.30 12.24
C GLY A 118 0.78 22.64 11.51
N THR A 119 -0.37 23.22 11.17
CA THR A 119 -0.75 24.57 11.61
C THR A 119 -2.16 24.50 12.16
#